data_AF-A0A932LN51-F1
#
_entry.id   AF-A0A932LN51-F1
#
_cell.length_a   1.000
_cell.length_b   1.000
_cell.length_c   1.000
_cell.angle_alpha   90.00
_cell.angle_beta   90.00
_cell.angle_gamma   90.00
#
_symmetry.space_group_name_H-M   'P 1'
#
loop_
_entity.id
_entity.type
_entity.pdbx_description
1 polymer ?
#
loop_
_entity_poly.entity_id
_entity_poly.type
_entity_poly.pdbx_seq_one_letter_code
_entity_poly.pdbx_strand_id
1 'polypeptide(L)'
;MNIRPESLRADLSQLAELLHRYGHDGQAAVVDEILATLETPTPDYTHLASIDMWGGSGAVWEVSLIPSTMQAAVRADEIIFRNAIIRIAAAMDQMKIGTERTRFIAKTFQGWLDKGL
;
A
#
# COMPACT_ATOMS: atom_id res chain seq x y z
N MET A 1 10.81 -9.36 -12.39
CA MET A 1 10.03 -10.34 -11.61
C MET A 1 8.58 -10.25 -12.06
N ASN A 2 7.96 -11.35 -12.50
CA ASN A 2 6.51 -11.39 -12.72
C ASN A 2 5.83 -11.38 -11.34
N ILE A 3 5.31 -10.23 -10.91
CA ILE A 3 4.50 -10.17 -9.70
C ILE A 3 3.18 -10.87 -10.00
N ARG A 4 2.84 -11.88 -9.20
CA ARG A 4 1.59 -12.64 -9.36
C ARG A 4 0.49 -11.90 -8.60
N PRO A 5 -0.76 -11.89 -9.06
CA PRO A 5 -1.88 -11.24 -8.34
C PRO A 5 -1.99 -11.66 -6.86
N GLU A 6 -1.57 -12.90 -6.55
CA GLU A 6 -1.52 -13.45 -5.20
C GLU A 6 -0.56 -12.71 -4.26
N SER A 7 0.57 -12.20 -4.75
CA SER A 7 1.52 -11.44 -3.92
C SER A 7 1.01 -10.03 -3.62
N LEU A 8 0.32 -9.39 -4.58
CA LEU A 8 -0.33 -8.10 -4.34
C LEU A 8 -1.41 -8.22 -3.26
N ARG A 9 -2.22 -9.28 -3.31
CA ARG A 9 -3.24 -9.55 -2.28
C ARG A 9 -2.60 -9.73 -0.90
N ALA A 10 -1.56 -10.56 -0.79
CA ALA A 10 -0.89 -10.79 0.48
C ALA A 10 -0.32 -9.49 1.09
N ASP A 11 0.28 -8.64 0.26
CA ASP A 11 0.82 -7.35 0.70
C ASP A 11 -0.28 -6.38 1.14
N LEU A 12 -1.40 -6.31 0.41
CA LEU A 12 -2.55 -5.49 0.79
C LEU A 12 -3.19 -5.98 2.08
N SER A 13 -3.36 -7.30 2.27
CA SER A 13 -3.90 -7.85 3.52
C SER A 13 -3.00 -7.55 4.72
N GLN A 14 -1.68 -7.69 4.56
CA GLN A 14 -0.72 -7.32 5.61
C GLN A 14 -0.77 -5.83 5.93
N LEU A 15 -0.92 -4.97 4.91
CA LEU A 15 -1.05 -3.53 5.08
C LEU A 15 -2.33 -3.15 5.84
N ALA A 16 -3.48 -3.73 5.47
CA ALA A 16 -4.75 -3.50 6.15
C ALA A 16 -4.68 -3.91 7.63
N GLU A 17 -4.11 -5.08 7.92
CA GLU A 17 -3.95 -5.56 9.30
C GLU A 17 -3.11 -4.59 10.15
N LEU A 18 -2.01 -4.09 9.60
CA LEU A 18 -1.16 -3.09 10.28
C LEU A 18 -1.93 -1.79 10.51
N LEU A 19 -2.64 -1.28 9.51
CA LEU A 19 -3.37 -0.02 9.64
C LEU A 19 -4.45 -0.10 10.72
N HIS A 20 -5.24 -1.17 10.75
CA HIS A 20 -6.22 -1.40 11.84
C HIS A 20 -5.56 -1.54 13.20
N ARG A 21 -4.47 -2.31 13.29
CA ARG A 21 -3.74 -2.52 14.57
C ARG A 21 -3.28 -1.20 15.19
N TYR A 22 -2.90 -0.23 14.36
CA TYR A 22 -2.39 1.07 14.81
C TYR A 22 -3.45 2.19 14.79
N GLY A 23 -4.73 1.88 14.53
CA GLY A 23 -5.85 2.82 14.61
C GLY A 23 -5.99 3.77 13.41
N HIS A 24 -5.42 3.41 12.26
CA HIS A 24 -5.50 4.17 11.01
C HIS A 24 -6.68 3.67 10.15
N ASP A 25 -7.88 3.59 10.74
CA ASP A 25 -9.05 2.93 10.13
C ASP A 25 -9.50 3.58 8.81
N GLY A 26 -9.31 4.90 8.66
CA GLY A 26 -9.61 5.59 7.41
C GLY A 26 -8.73 5.10 6.25
N GLN A 27 -7.44 4.90 6.50
CA GLN A 27 -6.51 4.35 5.54
C GLN A 27 -6.71 2.85 5.35
N ALA A 28 -7.04 2.12 6.42
CA ALA A 28 -7.34 0.70 6.34
C ALA A 28 -8.55 0.43 5.43
N ALA A 29 -9.63 1.21 5.56
CA ALA A 29 -10.81 1.09 4.72
C ALA A 29 -10.52 1.27 3.22
N VAL A 30 -9.57 2.15 2.87
CA VAL A 30 -9.11 2.31 1.48
C VAL A 30 -8.42 1.03 0.99
N VAL A 31 -7.57 0.42 1.81
CA VAL A 31 -6.89 -0.84 1.48
C VAL A 31 -7.89 -1.99 1.35
N ASP A 32 -8.89 -2.05 2.22
CA ASP A 32 -9.95 -3.04 2.20
C ASP A 32 -10.81 -2.94 0.93
N GLU A 33 -11.15 -1.72 0.48
CA GLU A 33 -11.89 -1.50 -0.76
C GLU A 33 -11.11 -2.02 -1.98
N ILE A 34 -9.78 -1.84 -1.98
CA ILE A 34 -8.90 -2.35 -3.03
C ILE A 34 -8.91 -3.89 -3.02
N LEU A 35 -8.78 -4.50 -1.84
CA LEU A 35 -8.85 -5.95 -1.66
C LEU A 35 -10.19 -6.50 -2.17
N ALA A 36 -11.31 -5.93 -1.73
CA ALA A 36 -12.64 -6.35 -2.14
C ALA A 36 -12.82 -6.26 -3.66
N THR A 37 -12.30 -5.21 -4.29
CA THR A 37 -12.36 -5.07 -5.75
C THR A 37 -11.55 -6.15 -6.47
N LEU A 38 -10.35 -6.48 -5.97
CA LEU A 38 -9.48 -7.53 -6.52
C LEU A 38 -10.00 -8.95 -6.29
N GLU A 39 -10.94 -9.16 -5.36
CA GLU A 39 -11.60 -10.45 -5.13
C GLU A 39 -12.78 -10.69 -6.08
N THR A 40 -13.26 -9.66 -6.78
CA THR A 40 -14.31 -9.84 -7.77
C THR A 40 -13.82 -10.64 -8.99
N PRO A 41 -14.70 -11.42 -9.66
CA PRO A 41 -14.33 -12.16 -10.88
C PRO A 41 -13.86 -11.27 -12.04
N THR A 42 -14.31 -10.01 -12.06
CA THR A 42 -13.95 -8.99 -13.05
C THR A 42 -13.62 -7.68 -12.33
N PRO A 43 -12.39 -7.53 -11.80
CA PRO A 43 -12.00 -6.34 -11.05
C PRO A 43 -12.11 -5.08 -11.89
N ASP A 44 -12.77 -4.06 -11.36
CA ASP A 44 -12.82 -2.74 -11.98
C ASP A 44 -11.53 -1.97 -11.68
N TYR A 45 -10.52 -2.22 -12.50
CA TYR A 45 -9.24 -1.52 -12.41
C TYR A 45 -9.33 -0.01 -12.70
N THR A 46 -10.41 0.44 -13.36
CA THR A 46 -10.65 1.87 -13.61
C THR A 46 -11.08 2.56 -12.32
N HIS A 47 -12.00 1.93 -11.59
CA HIS A 47 -12.39 2.35 -10.25
C HIS A 47 -11.17 2.38 -9.31
N LEU A 48 -10.38 1.31 -9.27
CA LEU A 48 -9.14 1.25 -8.47
C LEU A 48 -8.14 2.36 -8.80
N ALA A 49 -8.02 2.74 -10.08
CA ALA A 49 -7.13 3.82 -10.48
C ALA A 49 -7.59 5.21 -10.00
N SER A 50 -8.88 5.35 -9.67
CA SER A 50 -9.49 6.56 -9.12
C SER A 50 -9.49 6.62 -7.60
N ILE A 51 -9.28 5.49 -6.92
CA ILE A 51 -9.06 5.46 -5.47
C ILE A 51 -7.77 6.21 -5.18
N ASP A 52 -7.90 7.34 -4.48
CA ASP A 52 -6.82 8.24 -4.09
C ASP A 52 -5.93 7.65 -2.97
N MET A 53 -5.66 6.35 -3.01
CA MET A 53 -4.73 5.64 -2.11
C MET A 53 -3.36 6.34 -2.03
N TRP A 54 -2.98 7.04 -3.10
CA TRP A 54 -1.66 7.63 -3.31
C TRP A 54 -1.67 9.17 -3.28
N GLY A 55 -2.83 9.82 -3.34
CA GLY A 55 -2.94 11.25 -3.62
C GLY A 55 -3.76 12.00 -2.58
N GLY A 56 -3.22 13.08 -2.03
CA GLY A 56 -3.94 13.97 -1.10
C GLY A 56 -3.45 13.84 0.34
N SER A 57 -3.93 14.76 1.19
CA SER A 57 -3.65 14.72 2.63
C SER A 57 -4.37 13.53 3.26
N GLY A 58 -3.63 12.69 3.99
CA GLY A 58 -4.16 11.48 4.61
C GLY A 58 -4.03 10.21 3.76
N ALA A 59 -3.23 10.24 2.68
CA ALA A 59 -2.96 9.07 1.86
C ALA A 59 -2.35 7.92 2.70
N VAL A 60 -2.55 6.67 2.26
CA VAL A 60 -2.14 5.48 3.02
C VAL A 60 -0.65 5.49 3.35
N TRP A 61 0.18 6.04 2.47
CA TRP A 61 1.63 6.12 2.65
C TRP A 61 2.11 7.23 3.59
N GLU A 62 1.25 8.19 3.96
CA GLU A 62 1.58 9.26 4.90
C GLU A 62 1.46 8.82 6.37
N VAL A 63 0.94 7.62 6.62
CA VAL A 63 0.79 7.05 7.95
C VAL A 63 2.16 6.76 8.57
N SER A 64 2.34 7.23 9.79
CA SER A 64 3.43 6.81 10.68
C SER A 64 2.86 5.85 11.71
N LEU A 65 3.38 4.62 11.78
CA LEU A 65 2.92 3.64 12.77
C LEU A 65 3.50 3.89 14.17
N ILE A 66 4.34 4.90 14.33
CA ILE A 66 5.02 5.23 15.59
C ILE A 66 4.10 6.10 16.48
N PRO A 67 3.56 5.60 17.61
CA PRO A 67 3.25 6.47 18.72
C PRO A 67 4.57 6.87 19.39
N SER A 68 4.65 8.08 19.93
CA SER A 68 5.83 8.74 20.50
C SER A 68 6.57 7.99 21.64
N THR A 69 6.23 6.74 21.93
CA THR A 69 6.75 5.90 23.01
C THR A 69 7.16 4.52 22.48
N MET A 70 8.44 4.39 22.12
CA MET A 70 9.01 3.24 21.37
C MET A 70 9.01 1.89 22.13
N GLN A 71 8.54 0.83 21.44
CA GLN A 71 8.94 -0.56 21.65
C GLN A 71 9.54 -1.14 20.35
N ALA A 72 10.45 -2.11 20.44
CA ALA A 72 11.14 -2.70 19.27
C ALA A 72 10.18 -3.31 18.23
N ALA A 73 9.01 -3.80 18.65
CA ALA A 73 7.98 -4.31 17.76
C ALA A 73 7.42 -3.25 16.80
N VAL A 74 7.25 -2.00 17.26
CA VAL A 74 6.78 -0.88 16.42
C VAL A 74 7.77 -0.59 15.28
N ARG A 75 9.07 -0.73 15.54
CA ARG A 75 10.10 -0.57 14.50
C ARG A 75 10.05 -1.67 13.45
N ALA A 76 9.78 -2.92 13.85
CA ALA A 76 9.62 -4.02 12.90
C ALA A 76 8.37 -3.84 12.04
N ASP A 77 7.24 -3.46 12.65
CA ASP A 77 5.98 -3.22 11.96
C ASP A 77 6.07 -2.03 10.98
N GLU A 78 6.78 -0.96 11.34
CA GLU A 78 7.06 0.18 10.45
C GLU A 78 7.89 -0.25 9.22
N ILE A 79 8.87 -1.14 9.39
CA ILE A 79 9.63 -1.71 8.27
C ILE A 79 8.72 -2.57 7.39
N ILE A 80 7.84 -3.38 7.98
CA ILE A 80 6.88 -4.20 7.24
C ILE A 80 5.93 -3.30 6.44
N PHE A 81 5.40 -2.25 7.07
CA PHE A 81 4.51 -1.27 6.46
C PHE A 81 5.14 -0.60 5.23
N ARG A 82 6.36 -0.06 5.38
CA ARG A 82 7.11 0.56 4.27
C ARG A 82 7.33 -0.42 3.14
N ASN A 83 7.79 -1.62 3.46
CA ASN A 83 8.04 -2.65 2.45
C ASN A 83 6.75 -3.08 1.74
N ALA A 84 5.63 -3.21 2.45
CA ALA A 84 4.33 -3.54 1.86
C ALA A 84 3.89 -2.44 0.88
N ILE A 85 3.96 -1.17 1.28
CA ILE A 85 3.66 -0.03 0.41
C ILE A 85 4.48 -0.06 -0.87
N ILE A 86 5.79 -0.29 -0.76
CA ILE A 86 6.67 -0.32 -1.93
C ILE A 86 6.27 -1.46 -2.87
N ARG A 87 6.06 -2.68 -2.35
CA ARG A 87 5.67 -3.84 -3.16
C ARG A 87 4.32 -3.66 -3.82
N ILE A 88 3.34 -3.11 -3.11
CA ILE A 88 2.01 -2.77 -3.66
C ILE A 88 2.16 -1.77 -4.79
N ALA A 89 2.92 -0.70 -4.59
CA ALA A 89 3.08 0.34 -5.61
C ALA A 89 3.76 -0.21 -6.87
N ALA A 90 4.79 -1.07 -6.72
CA ALA A 90 5.44 -1.74 -7.84
C ALA A 90 4.49 -2.70 -8.58
N ALA A 91 3.67 -3.45 -7.85
CA ALA A 91 2.67 -4.35 -8.43
C ALA A 91 1.59 -3.58 -9.21
N MET A 92 1.06 -2.49 -8.64
CA MET A 92 0.07 -1.65 -9.29
C MET A 92 0.61 -0.99 -10.57
N ASP A 93 1.87 -0.53 -10.57
CA ASP A 93 2.52 0.02 -11.79
C ASP A 93 2.67 -1.04 -12.89
N GLN A 94 3.10 -2.25 -12.55
CA GLN A 94 3.19 -3.37 -13.51
C GLN A 94 1.84 -3.73 -14.11
N MET A 95 0.78 -3.67 -13.29
CA MET A 95 -0.60 -3.92 -13.72
C MET A 95 -1.24 -2.70 -14.40
N LYS A 96 -0.53 -1.57 -14.49
CA LYS A 96 -1.03 -0.28 -14.99
C LYS A 96 -2.29 0.21 -14.26
N ILE A 97 -2.40 -0.11 -12.97
CA ILE A 97 -3.46 0.37 -12.08
C ILE A 97 -3.00 1.71 -11.49
N GLY A 98 -3.73 2.77 -11.78
CA GLY A 98 -3.47 4.10 -11.25
C GLY A 98 -3.16 5.17 -12.30
N THR A 99 -3.17 6.41 -11.82
CA THR A 99 -2.87 7.60 -12.63
C THR A 99 -1.36 7.77 -12.83
N GLU A 100 -0.97 8.74 -13.66
CA GLU A 100 0.46 9.11 -13.81
C GLU A 100 1.09 9.54 -12.47
N ARG A 101 0.29 10.18 -11.59
CA ARG A 101 0.70 10.54 -10.22
C ARG A 101 0.98 9.29 -9.37
N THR A 102 0.08 8.30 -9.41
CA THR A 102 0.27 7.01 -8.73
C THR A 102 1.54 6.31 -9.18
N ARG A 103 1.82 6.31 -10.49
CA ARG A 103 3.05 5.72 -11.05
C ARG A 103 4.31 6.48 -10.64
N PHE A 104 4.25 7.81 -10.55
CA PHE A 104 5.37 8.61 -10.06
C PHE A 104 5.71 8.27 -8.60
N ILE A 105 4.69 8.11 -7.76
CA ILE A 105 4.86 7.73 -6.35
C ILE A 105 5.42 6.31 -6.24
N ALA A 106 4.89 5.36 -7.03
CA ALA A 106 5.42 4.01 -7.10
C ALA A 106 6.91 3.96 -7.47
N LYS A 107 7.32 4.75 -8.47
CA LYS A 107 8.74 4.88 -8.85
C LYS A 107 9.59 5.49 -7.73
N THR A 108 9.04 6.46 -6.99
CA THR A 108 9.73 7.05 -5.84
C THR A 108 10.00 6.01 -4.76
N PHE A 109 8.98 5.20 -4.44
CA PHE A 109 9.08 4.10 -3.47
C PHE A 109 10.02 2.98 -3.93
N GLN A 110 9.97 2.60 -5.21
CA GLN A 110 10.94 1.66 -5.76
C GLN A 110 12.37 2.21 -5.63
N GLY A 111 12.56 3.50 -5.88
CA GLY A 111 13.84 4.18 -5.67
C GLY A 111 14.30 4.24 -4.22
N TRP A 112 13.40 4.09 -3.24
CA TRP A 112 13.76 3.94 -1.82
C TRP A 112 14.21 2.50 -1.52
N LEU A 113 13.49 1.50 -2.03
CA LEU A 113 13.87 0.08 -1.89
C LEU A 113 15.24 -0.20 -2.51
N ASP A 114 15.50 0.32 -3.70
CA ASP A 114 16.78 0.17 -4.39
C ASP A 114 17.95 0.79 -3.58
N LYS A 115 17.64 1.72 -2.68
CA LYS A 115 18.59 2.36 -1.75
C LYS A 115 18.64 1.70 -0.37
N GLY A 116 17.80 0.68 -0.12
CA GLY A 116 17.69 0.00 1.17
C GLY A 116 17.11 0.87 2.29
N LEU A 117 16.24 1.83 1.94
CA LEU A 117 15.54 2.74 2.86
C LEU A 117 14.17 2.22 3.29
#